data_AF-A0AAV6BEJ5-F1
#
_entry.id   AF-A0AAV6BEJ5-F1
#
_cell.length_a   1.000
_cell.length_b   1.000
_cell.length_c   1.000
_cell.angle_alpha   90.00
_cell.angle_beta   90.00
_cell.angle_gamma   90.00
#
_symmetry.space_group_name_H-M   'P 1'
#
loop_
_entity.id
_entity.type
_entity.pdbx_description
1 polymer ?
#
loop_
_entity_poly.entity_id
_entity_poly.type
_entity_poly.pdbx_seq_one_letter_code
_entity_poly.pdbx_strand_id
1 'polypeptide(L)' 'MSPSPDVSIVGAGLAGLCCARELQAKGVSFQILEASDGIGGRVRTDEVDGFLLDR' A
#
# COMPACT_ATOMS: atom_id res chain seq x y z
N MET A 1 -9.36 -19.65 -9.68
CA MET A 1 -9.43 -18.72 -8.54
C MET A 1 -8.18 -18.97 -7.71
N SER A 2 -7.33 -17.97 -7.51
CA SER A 2 -6.21 -18.06 -6.57
C SER A 2 -6.78 -18.22 -5.14
N PRO A 3 -6.07 -18.89 -4.22
CA PRO A 3 -6.51 -18.99 -2.84
C PRO A 3 -6.71 -17.58 -2.25
N SER A 4 -7.83 -17.40 -1.55
CA SER A 4 -8.15 -16.14 -0.87
C SER A 4 -7.16 -15.91 0.29
N PRO A 5 -6.57 -14.72 0.40
CA PRO A 5 -5.62 -14.42 1.45
C PRO A 5 -6.30 -14.40 2.83
N ASP A 6 -5.54 -14.71 3.87
CA ASP A 6 -6.03 -14.74 5.25
C ASP A 6 -6.38 -13.34 5.78
N VAL A 7 -5.71 -12.29 5.26
CA VAL A 7 -5.86 -10.91 5.70
C VAL A 7 -6.15 -9.97 4.53
N SER A 8 -7.11 -9.07 4.70
CA SER A 8 -7.36 -7.95 3.79
C SER A 8 -7.03 -6.63 4.47
N ILE A 9 -6.11 -5.86 3.90
CA ILE A 9 -5.72 -4.52 4.35
C ILE A 9 -6.44 -3.50 3.46
N VAL A 10 -7.21 -2.59 4.05
CA VAL A 10 -7.88 -1.50 3.32
C VAL A 10 -7.08 -0.21 3.48
N GLY A 11 -6.57 0.30 2.37
CA GLY A 11 -5.70 1.46 2.25
C GLY A 11 -4.22 1.08 2.17
N ALA A 12 -3.55 1.51 1.09
CA ALA A 12 -2.10 1.40 0.88
C ALA A 12 -1.35 2.68 1.29
N GLY A 13 -1.81 3.35 2.34
CA GLY A 13 -1.07 4.41 3.01
C GLY A 13 0.05 3.86 3.92
N LEU A 14 0.77 4.75 4.59
CA LEU A 14 1.90 4.38 5.47
C LEU A 14 1.54 3.27 6.47
N ALA A 15 0.39 3.37 7.14
CA ALA A 15 -0.05 2.36 8.10
C ALA A 15 -0.34 0.99 7.46
N GLY A 16 -1.01 0.97 6.30
CA GLY A 16 -1.33 -0.27 5.59
C GLY A 16 -0.08 -0.96 5.04
N LEU A 17 0.86 -0.18 4.49
CA LEU A 17 2.15 -0.70 4.01
C LEU A 17 3.00 -1.23 5.16
N CYS A 18 3.03 -0.56 6.31
CA CYS A 18 3.70 -1.08 7.51
C CYS A 18 3.06 -2.40 7.97
N CYS A 19 1.73 -2.49 8.01
CA CYS A 19 1.03 -3.73 8.35
C CYS A 19 1.38 -4.87 7.39
N ALA A 20 1.35 -4.60 6.08
CA ALA A 20 1.73 -5.56 5.04
C ALA A 20 3.18 -6.06 5.23
N ARG A 21 4.12 -5.16 5.54
CA ARG A 21 5.52 -5.52 5.82
C ARG A 21 5.63 -6.47 7.01
N GLU A 22 4.90 -6.22 8.09
CA GLU A 22 4.89 -7.10 9.27
C GLU A 22 4.27 -8.47 9.00
N LEU A 23 3.18 -8.51 8.23
CA LEU A 23 2.55 -9.78 7.82
C LEU A 23 3.46 -10.58 6.89
N GLN A 24 4.13 -9.92 5.95
CA GLN A 24 5.10 -10.52 5.06
C GLN A 24 6.26 -11.14 5.84
N ALA A 25 6.82 -10.43 6.82
CA ALA A 25 7.90 -10.93 7.67
C ALA A 25 7.49 -12.18 8.47
N LYS A 26 6.19 -12.34 8.76
CA LYS A 26 5.62 -13.50 9.46
C LYS A 26 5.13 -14.61 8.53
N GLY A 27 5.27 -14.45 7.20
CA GLY A 27 4.79 -15.42 6.22
C GLY A 27 3.27 -15.54 6.14
N VAL A 28 2.53 -14.53 6.61
CA VAL A 28 1.06 -14.52 6.57
C VAL A 28 0.61 -14.01 5.20
N SER A 29 -0.35 -14.69 4.57
CA SER A 29 -0.90 -14.28 3.29
C SER A 29 -1.82 -13.06 3.45
N PHE A 30 -1.67 -12.06 2.58
CA PHE A 30 -2.49 -10.85 2.62
C PHE A 30 -2.73 -10.26 1.24
N GLN A 31 -3.73 -9.39 1.14
CA GLN A 31 -3.92 -8.46 0.03
C GLN A 31 -4.12 -7.04 0.56
N ILE A 32 -3.74 -6.04 -0.25
CA ILE A 32 -3.98 -4.63 0.04
C ILE A 32 -4.93 -4.08 -1.03
N LEU A 33 -5.96 -3.36 -0.59
CA LEU A 33 -6.93 -2.68 -1.45
C LEU A 33 -6.75 -1.18 -1.29
N GLU A 34 -6.36 -0.49 -2.34
CA GLU A 34 -6.20 0.97 -2.37
C GLU A 34 -7.21 1.57 -3.36
N ALA A 35 -7.86 2.67 -2.94
CA ALA A 35 -8.88 3.32 -3.74
C ALA A 35 -8.31 4.30 -4.77
N SER A 36 -7.13 4.86 -4.48
CA SER A 36 -6.44 5.81 -5.35
C SER A 36 -5.59 5.15 -6.43
N ASP A 37 -5.01 5.98 -7.30
CA ASP A 37 -4.14 5.59 -8.40
C ASP A 37 -2.73 5.15 -7.98
N GLY A 38 -2.42 5.17 -6.68
CA GLY A 38 -1.27 4.46 -6.18
C GLY A 38 -1.03 4.60 -4.69
N ILE A 39 0.07 4.00 -4.25
CA ILE A 39 0.36 3.78 -2.83
C ILE A 39 1.03 5.01 -2.16
N GLY A 40 1.05 5.01 -0.84
CA GLY A 40 1.69 6.04 -0.01
C GLY A 40 0.68 6.88 0.79
N GLY A 41 -0.56 6.97 0.33
CA GLY A 41 -1.62 7.72 0.99
C GLY A 41 -1.27 9.22 1.06
N ARG A 42 -1.11 9.76 2.26
CA ARG A 42 -0.71 11.17 2.48
C ARG A 42 0.79 11.43 2.27
N VAL A 43 1.59 10.39 2.09
CA VAL A 43 3.04 10.51 1.86
C VAL A 43 3.28 10.07 0.42
N ARG A 44 3.13 11.02 -0.51
CA ARG A 44 3.33 10.81 -1.94
C ARG A 44 4.06 11.99 -2.56
N THR A 45 4.82 11.68 -3.59
CA THR A 45 5.54 12.65 -4.40
C THR A 45 5.01 12.54 -5.82
N ASP A 46 4.48 13.64 -6.35
CA ASP A 46 4.04 13.76 -7.73
C ASP A 46 5.16 14.41 -8.56
N GLU A 47 5.33 13.95 -9.80
CA GLU A 47 6.22 14.60 -10.77
C GLU A 47 5.42 15.60 -11.61
N VAL A 48 5.79 16.88 -11.55
CA VAL A 48 5.14 17.97 -12.29
C VAL A 48 6.22 18.81 -12.97
N ASP A 49 6.19 18.87 -14.30
CA ASP A 49 7.14 19.63 -15.13
C ASP A 49 8.62 19.33 -14.81
N GLY A 50 8.94 18.07 -14.46
CA GLY A 50 10.29 17.61 -14.10
C GLY A 50 10.69 17.88 -12.65
N PHE A 51 9.79 18.43 -11.83
CA PHE A 51 9.99 18.62 -10.39
C PHE A 51 9.26 17.57 -9.57
N LEU A 52 9.84 17.18 -8.45
CA LEU A 52 9.24 16.27 -7.48
C LEU A 52 8.61 17.07 -6.35
N LEU A 53 7.29 16.95 -6.19
CA LEU A 53 6.50 17.73 -5.24
C LEU A 53 5.76 16.82 -4.26
N ASP A 54 5.76 17.17 -2.98
CA ASP A 54 4.87 16.53 -2.01
C ASP A 54 3.42 16.86 -2.35
N ARG A 55 2.58 15.82 -2.39
CA ARG A 55 1.15 15.92 -2.68
C ARG A 55 0.31 16.23 -1.45
#